data_AF-A0A433I9I9-F1
#
_entry.id   AF-A0A433I9I9-F1
#
_cell.length_a   1.000
_cell.length_b   1.000
_cell.length_c   1.000
_cell.angle_alpha   90.00
_cell.angle_beta   90.00
_cell.angle_gamma   90.00
#
_symmetry.space_group_name_H-M   'P 1'
#
loop_
_entity.id
_entity.type
_entity.pdbx_description
1 polymer ?
#
loop_
_entity_poly.entity_id
_entity_poly.type
_entity_poly.pdbx_seq_one_letter_code
_entity_poly.pdbx_strand_id
1 'polypeptide(L)' 'MLVEQTPTFTIRAKTGLGGSSKPQVGWYVGYVETARDVWFFATNLAIENPGELPLRLQLTREALQAKGVFD' A
#
# COMPACT_ATOMS: atom_id res chain seq x y z
N MET A 1 -8.19 -7.22 2.13
CA MET A 1 -8.37 -8.27 1.10
C MET A 1 -7.02 -8.90 0.81
N LEU A 2 -6.95 -10.16 0.37
CA LEU A 2 -5.68 -10.75 -0.07
C LEU A 2 -5.23 -10.07 -1.37
N VAL A 3 -4.07 -9.43 -1.35
CA VAL A 3 -3.47 -8.76 -2.51
C VAL A 3 -2.41 -9.66 -3.15
N GLU A 4 -1.57 -10.27 -2.32
CA GLU A 4 -0.46 -11.10 -2.77
C GLU A 4 -0.12 -12.13 -1.70
N GLN A 5 0.22 -13.34 -2.13
CA GLN A 5 0.70 -14.41 -1.27
C GLN A 5 1.86 -15.11 -1.96
N THR A 6 2.99 -15.15 -1.28
CA THR A 6 4.19 -15.89 -1.66
C THR A 6 4.54 -16.87 -0.54
N PRO A 7 5.53 -17.78 -0.73
CA PRO A 7 6.02 -18.61 0.36
C PRO A 7 6.65 -17.82 1.51
N THR A 8 7.11 -16.58 1.28
CA THR A 8 7.87 -15.78 2.26
C THR A 8 7.06 -14.65 2.89
N PHE A 9 6.02 -14.14 2.22
CA PHE A 9 5.16 -13.09 2.76
C PHE A 9 3.73 -13.12 2.19
N THR A 10 2.81 -12.48 2.90
CA THR A 10 1.43 -12.23 2.44
C THR A 10 1.06 -10.77 2.65
N ILE A 11 0.53 -10.12 1.62
CA ILE A 11 0.01 -8.75 1.70
C ILE A 11 -1.50 -8.79 1.76
N ARG A 12 -2.07 -8.21 2.82
CA ARG A 12 -3.51 -7.93 2.90
C ARG A 12 -3.75 -6.46 3.05
N ALA A 13 -4.51 -5.89 2.12
CA ALA A 13 -4.71 -4.46 2.07
C ALA A 13 -6.00 -4.07 1.36
N LYS A 14 -6.29 -2.77 1.36
CA LYS A 14 -7.38 -2.14 0.61
C LYS A 14 -6.97 -0.76 0.13
N THR A 15 -7.39 -0.44 -1.09
CA THR A 15 -7.29 0.91 -1.68
C THR A 15 -8.55 1.72 -1.44
N GLY A 16 -8.44 3.04 -1.45
CA GLY A 16 -9.60 3.93 -1.54
C GLY A 16 -9.23 5.34 -1.98
N LEU A 17 -10.24 6.11 -2.38
CA LEU A 17 -10.12 7.46 -2.91
C LEU A 17 -11.19 8.33 -2.28
N GLY A 18 -10.78 9.41 -1.63
CA GLY A 18 -11.63 10.42 -1.03
C GLY A 18 -12.22 11.31 -2.10
N GLY A 19 -13.51 11.15 -2.39
CA GLY A 19 -14.17 11.79 -3.53
C GLY A 19 -14.48 13.28 -3.37
N SER A 20 -14.57 13.80 -2.14
CA SER A 20 -15.06 15.15 -1.84
C SER A 20 -13.98 16.20 -1.59
N SER A 21 -12.71 15.80 -1.42
CA SER A 21 -11.59 16.73 -1.21
C SER A 21 -10.94 17.15 -2.53
N LYS A 22 -10.32 18.33 -2.55
CA LYS A 22 -9.41 18.78 -3.62
C LYS A 22 -8.06 19.21 -3.02
N PRO A 23 -6.94 18.56 -3.40
CA PRO A 23 -6.87 17.35 -4.24
C PRO A 23 -7.58 16.15 -3.59
N GLN A 24 -7.92 15.15 -4.40
CA GLN A 24 -8.50 13.93 -3.86
C GLN A 24 -7.46 13.20 -3.03
N VAL A 25 -7.87 12.61 -1.92
CA VAL A 25 -6.93 11.90 -1.06
C VAL A 25 -7.02 10.41 -1.38
N GLY A 26 -5.95 9.83 -1.88
CA GLY A 26 -5.89 8.42 -2.20
C GLY A 26 -5.14 7.64 -1.13
N TRP A 27 -5.71 6.51 -0.67
CA TRP A 27 -5.10 5.66 0.36
C TRP A 27 -4.87 4.22 -0.09
N TYR A 28 -3.83 3.63 0.50
CA TYR A 28 -3.57 2.20 0.49
C TYR A 28 -3.16 1.78 1.91
N VAL A 29 -4.00 0.96 2.55
CA VAL A 29 -3.86 0.58 3.95
C VAL A 29 -3.90 -0.93 4.09
N GLY A 30 -3.07 -1.48 4.96
CA GLY A 30 -2.96 -2.92 5.12
C GLY A 30 -1.80 -3.34 5.99
N TYR A 31 -1.40 -4.59 5.80
CA TYR A 31 -0.26 -5.17 6.48
C TYR A 31 0.42 -6.25 5.63
N VAL A 32 1.69 -6.50 5.94
CA VAL A 32 2.48 -7.62 5.42
C VAL A 32 2.73 -8.61 6.55
N GLU A 33 2.29 -9.85 6.37
CA GLU A 33 2.69 -10.97 7.23
C GLU A 33 3.92 -11.63 6.63
N THR A 34 4.97 -11.78 7.42
CA THR A 34 6.17 -12.57 7.10
C THR A 34 6.28 -13.74 8.06
N ALA A 35 7.28 -14.61 7.89
CA ALA A 35 7.55 -15.68 8.86
C ALA A 35 7.95 -15.17 10.26
N ARG A 36 8.42 -13.91 10.37
CA ARG A 36 8.98 -13.33 11.61
C ARG A 36 8.05 -12.34 12.28
N ASP A 37 7.38 -11.50 11.49
CA ASP A 37 6.66 -10.32 11.97
C ASP A 37 5.48 -9.95 11.08
N VAL A 38 4.60 -9.11 11.64
CA VAL A 38 3.50 -8.44 10.95
C VAL A 38 3.78 -6.93 10.86
N TRP A 39 3.82 -6.40 9.64
CA TRP A 39 4.15 -5.00 9.35
C TRP A 39 2.93 -4.26 8.85
N PHE A 40 2.35 -3.41 9.70
CA PHE A 40 1.22 -2.55 9.33
C PHE A 40 1.70 -1.31 8.57
N PHE A 41 0.94 -0.88 7.56
CA PHE A 41 1.23 0.32 6.80
C PHE A 41 -0.05 1.11 6.48
N ALA A 42 0.14 2.41 6.30
CA ALA A 42 -0.89 3.32 5.79
C ALA A 42 -0.25 4.38 4.90
N THR A 43 -0.51 4.30 3.60
CA THR A 43 -0.05 5.28 2.61
C THR A 43 -1.19 6.20 2.22
N ASN A 44 -0.90 7.50 2.19
CA ASN A 44 -1.82 8.54 1.80
C ASN A 44 -1.12 9.49 0.81
N LEU A 45 -1.75 9.75 -0.33
CA LEU A 45 -1.25 10.67 -1.35
C LEU A 45 -2.34 11.68 -1.73
N ALA A 46 -1.93 12.93 -1.98
CA ALA A 46 -2.71 13.83 -2.81
C ALA A 46 -2.73 13.29 -4.25
N ILE A 47 -3.92 13.18 -4.83
CA ILE A 47 -4.16 12.68 -6.19
C ILE A 47 -4.72 13.85 -7.00
N GLU A 48 -3.91 14.35 -7.92
CA GLU A 48 -4.24 15.45 -8.83
C GLU A 48 -4.95 14.94 -10.09
N ASN A 49 -4.61 13.73 -10.55
CA ASN A 49 -5.23 13.10 -11.70
C ASN A 49 -5.31 11.57 -11.57
N PRO A 50 -6.21 10.88 -12.30
CA PRO A 50 -6.37 9.43 -12.20
C PRO A 50 -5.11 8.60 -12.49
N GLY A 51 -4.15 9.15 -13.25
CA GLY A 51 -2.89 8.48 -13.57
C GLY A 51 -1.98 8.29 -12.35
N GLU A 52 -2.20 9.01 -11.26
CA GLU A 52 -1.42 8.91 -10.02
C GLU A 52 -1.96 7.83 -9.07
N LEU A 53 -3.15 7.30 -9.31
CA LEU A 53 -3.77 6.27 -8.47
C LEU A 53 -2.89 5.03 -8.24
N PRO A 54 -2.10 4.53 -9.23
CA PRO A 54 -1.16 3.42 -9.03
C PRO A 54 0.00 3.73 -8.08
N LEU A 55 0.39 5.01 -7.92
CA LEU A 55 1.55 5.39 -7.10
C LEU A 55 1.38 4.97 -5.64
N ARG A 56 0.15 4.90 -5.13
CA ARG A 56 -0.12 4.42 -3.76
C ARG A 56 0.32 2.98 -3.55
N LEU A 57 0.22 2.12 -4.56
CA LEU A 57 0.66 0.73 -4.46
C LEU A 57 2.17 0.66 -4.65
N GLN A 58 2.69 1.32 -5.69
CA GLN A 58 4.10 1.31 -6.03
C GLN A 58 4.97 1.85 -4.89
N LEU A 59 4.70 3.07 -4.42
CA LEU A 59 5.49 3.71 -3.36
C LEU A 59 5.42 2.94 -2.04
N THR A 60 4.28 2.34 -1.72
CA THR A 60 4.16 1.49 -0.52
C THR A 60 5.03 0.25 -0.64
N ARG A 61 5.02 -0.41 -1.79
CA ARG A 61 5.85 -1.60 -2.03
C ARG A 61 7.33 -1.25 -1.95
N GLU A 62 7.75 -0.22 -2.67
CA GLU A 62 9.14 0.26 -2.67
C GLU A 62 9.59 0.65 -1.25
N ALA A 63 8.74 1.33 -0.47
CA ALA A 63 9.05 1.68 0.91
C ALA A 63 9.21 0.44 1.81
N LEU A 64 8.36 -0.57 1.67
CA LEU A 64 8.45 -1.82 2.44
C LEU A 64 9.70 -2.64 2.06
N GLN A 65 10.03 -2.72 0.77
CA GLN A 65 11.27 -3.33 0.28
C GLN A 65 12.50 -2.58 0.77
N ALA A 66 12.49 -1.23 0.71
CA ALA A 66 13.57 -0.40 1.22
C ALA A 66 13.77 -0.53 2.75
N LYS A 67 12.73 -0.96 3.49
CA LYS A 67 12.81 -1.31 4.91
C LYS A 67 13.20 -2.77 5.17
N GLY A 68 13.40 -3.57 4.12
CA GLY A 68 13.76 -4.99 4.23
C GLY A 68 12.64 -5.86 4.79
N VAL A 69 11.38 -5.45 4.62
CA VAL A 69 10.21 -6.23 5.08
C VAL A 69 10.07 -7.51 4.25
N PHE A 70 10.25 -7.39 2.93
CA PHE A 70 10.27 -8.51 1.97
C PHE A 70 11.09 -8.11 0.73
N ASP A 71 11.45 -9.10 -0.08
CA ASP A 71 12.15 -8.96 -1.37
C ASP A 71 11.18 -8.71 -2.53
#